data_AF-A0A7W8GG12-F1
#
_entry.id   AF-A0A7W8GG12-F1
#
_cell.length_a   1.000
_cell.length_b   1.000
_cell.length_c   1.000
_cell.angle_alpha   90.00
_cell.angle_beta   90.00
_cell.angle_gamma   90.00
#
_symmetry.space_group_name_H-M   'P 1'
#
loop_
_entity.id
_entity.type
_entity.pdbx_description
1 polymer ?
#
loop_
_entity_poly.entity_id
_entity_poly.type
_entity_poly.pdbx_seq_one_letter_code
_entity_poly.pdbx_strand_id
1 'polypeptide(L)' 'MSRAFVKEDGGERWMPPSAPTRYRLLWQGPGGTETVYQTDDLLGALRWLAGRDRPGFELRDQDGTLLATLAA' A
#
# COMPACT_ATOMS: atom_id res chain seq x y z
N MET A 1 -25.71 39.61 4.70
CA MET A 1 -24.94 39.18 5.89
C MET A 1 -24.16 37.92 5.50
N SER A 2 -22.88 38.07 5.14
CA SER A 2 -22.05 36.96 4.63
C SER A 2 -21.48 36.16 5.81
N ARG A 3 -21.76 34.85 5.88
CA ARG A 3 -21.14 33.95 6.88
C ARG A 3 -19.80 33.48 6.33
N ALA A 4 -18.71 33.94 6.94
CA ALA A 4 -17.39 33.39 6.69
C ALA A 4 -17.33 31.93 7.14
N PHE A 5 -16.91 31.03 6.26
CA PHE A 5 -16.55 29.67 6.61
C PHE A 5 -15.19 29.70 7.29
N VAL A 6 -15.14 29.40 8.59
CA VAL A 6 -13.90 29.14 9.31
C VAL A 6 -13.48 27.72 8.95
N LYS A 7 -12.30 27.57 8.34
CA LYS A 7 -11.65 26.27 8.15
C LYS A 7 -11.12 25.83 9.51
N GLU A 8 -11.83 24.92 10.17
CA GLU A 8 -11.25 24.17 11.28
C GLU A 8 -10.11 23.31 10.72
N ASP A 9 -8.87 23.63 11.11
CA ASP A 9 -7.73 22.74 10.95
C ASP A 9 -7.91 21.55 11.90
N GLY A 10 -8.83 20.64 11.55
CA GLY A 10 -8.93 19.30 12.09
C GLY A 10 -7.75 18.46 11.59
N GLY A 11 -6.56 18.78 12.09
CA GLY A 11 -5.30 18.08 11.81
C GLY A 11 -5.25 16.69 12.44
N GLU A 12 -6.29 15.88 12.26
CA GLU A 12 -6.17 14.46 12.57
C GLU A 12 -5.22 13.84 11.55
N ARG A 13 -4.01 13.54 12.03
CA ARG A 13 -3.03 12.75 11.29
C ARG A 13 -3.73 11.46 10.89
N TRP A 14 -3.85 11.23 9.59
CA TRP A 14 -4.43 9.99 9.07
C TRP A 14 -3.76 8.79 9.75
N MET A 15 -4.54 8.00 10.48
CA MET A 15 -4.11 6.76 11.10
C MET A 15 -4.54 5.60 10.21
N PRO A 16 -3.62 4.73 9.77
CA PRO A 16 -4.01 3.55 9.03
C PRO A 16 -4.90 2.63 9.89
N PRO A 17 -5.84 1.89 9.28
CA PRO A 17 -6.68 0.90 9.96
C PRO A 17 -5.84 -0.10 10.76
N SER A 18 -6.33 -0.50 11.94
CA SER A 18 -5.60 -1.27 12.95
C SER A 18 -5.46 -2.77 12.69
N ALA A 19 -6.14 -3.32 11.67
CA ALA A 19 -5.97 -4.72 11.29
C ALA A 19 -4.78 -4.84 10.32
N PRO A 20 -3.80 -5.72 10.58
CA PRO A 20 -2.76 -5.99 9.59
C PRO A 20 -3.44 -6.52 8.32
N THR A 21 -3.31 -5.78 7.23
CA THR A 21 -3.79 -6.22 5.92
C THR A 21 -3.11 -7.53 5.54
N ARG A 22 -3.89 -8.49 5.06
CA ARG A 22 -3.44 -9.86 4.78
C ARG A 22 -2.33 -9.94 3.75
N TYR A 23 -2.29 -9.00 2.81
CA TYR A 23 -1.32 -8.96 1.73
C TYR A 23 -0.65 -7.60 1.61
N ARG A 24 0.66 -7.63 1.39
CA ARG A 24 1.51 -6.44 1.23
C ARG A 24 2.32 -6.58 -0.05
N LEU A 25 2.35 -5.52 -0.84
CA LEU A 25 3.27 -5.42 -1.96
C LEU A 25 4.42 -4.52 -1.57
N LEU A 26 5.62 -5.04 -1.75
CA LEU A 26 6.86 -4.38 -1.43
C LEU A 26 7.58 -4.03 -2.73
N TRP A 27 8.18 -2.85 -2.79
CA TRP A 27 9.09 -2.46 -3.85
C TRP A 27 10.52 -2.44 -3.32
N GLN A 28 11.43 -3.11 -4.02
CA GLN A 28 12.86 -3.13 -3.71
C GLN A 28 13.57 -2.01 -4.49
N GLY A 29 13.48 -0.79 -3.96
CA GLY A 29 14.05 0.40 -4.58
C GLY A 29 15.48 0.73 -4.09
N PRO A 30 16.16 1.71 -4.71
CA PRO A 30 17.48 2.17 -4.28
C PRO A 30 17.54 2.71 -2.85
N GLY A 31 16.40 3.16 -2.30
CA GLY A 31 16.25 3.64 -0.93
C GLY A 31 15.91 2.54 0.08
N GLY A 32 15.85 1.27 -0.34
CA GLY A 32 15.43 0.15 0.47
C GLY A 32 14.02 -0.35 0.14
N THR A 33 13.56 -1.31 0.95
CA THR A 33 12.24 -1.93 0.80
C THR A 33 11.14 -1.00 1.28
N GLU A 34 10.15 -0.74 0.43
CA GLU A 34 8.99 0.08 0.75
C GLU A 34 7.69 -0.71 0.53
N THR A 35 6.73 -0.59 1.46
CA THR A 35 5.36 -1.10 1.22
C THR A 35 4.58 -0.10 0.38
N VAL A 36 4.19 -0.51 -0.83
CA VAL A 36 3.56 0.37 -1.83
C VAL A 36 2.08 0.11 -2.01
N TYR A 37 1.59 -1.06 -1.59
CA TYR A 37 0.18 -1.40 -1.64
C TYR A 37 -0.16 -2.46 -0.58
N GLN A 38 -1.35 -2.36 0.00
CA GLN A 38 -1.85 -3.25 1.04
C GLN A 38 -3.31 -3.57 0.76
N THR A 39 -3.70 -4.83 0.93
CA THR A 39 -5.07 -5.28 0.69
C THR A 39 -5.34 -6.61 1.39
N ASP A 40 -6.61 -6.88 1.67
CA ASP A 40 -7.08 -8.19 2.14
C ASP A 40 -7.53 -9.12 0.99
N ASP A 41 -7.56 -8.59 -0.24
CA ASP A 41 -7.92 -9.31 -1.44
C ASP A 41 -6.67 -9.76 -2.22
N LEU A 42 -6.41 -11.07 -2.21
CA LEU A 42 -5.30 -11.68 -2.95
C LEU A 42 -5.41 -11.41 -4.46
N LEU A 43 -6.62 -11.46 -5.03
CA LEU A 43 -6.80 -11.27 -6.46
C LEU A 43 -6.52 -9.82 -6.86
N GLY A 44 -7.00 -8.86 -6.05
CA GLY A 44 -6.65 -7.45 -6.16
C GLY A 44 -5.14 -7.21 -6.07
N ALA A 45 -4.46 -7.87 -5.12
CA ALA A 45 -3.01 -7.80 -4.97
C ALA A 45 -2.26 -8.30 -6.23
N LEU A 46 -2.65 -9.46 -6.75
CA LEU A 46 -2.05 -10.04 -7.95
C LEU A 46 -2.30 -9.18 -9.20
N ARG A 47 -3.51 -8.61 -9.35
CA ARG A 47 -3.83 -7.68 -10.44
C ARG A 47 -3.02 -6.39 -10.35
N TRP A 48 -2.84 -5.86 -9.14
CA TRP A 48 -1.98 -4.70 -8.93
C TRP A 48 -0.54 -5.00 -9.35
N LEU A 49 0.00 -6.15 -8.92
CA LEU A 49 1.36 -6.60 -9.26
C LEU A 49 1.54 -6.76 -10.76
N ALA A 50 0.59 -7.39 -11.45
CA ALA A 50 0.63 -7.62 -12.88
C ALA A 50 0.52 -6.32 -13.71
N GLY A 51 -0.11 -5.28 -13.17
CA GLY A 51 -0.23 -3.98 -13.83
C GLY A 51 0.95 -3.05 -13.58
N ARG A 52 2.16 -3.56 -13.30
CA ARG A 52 3.37 -2.75 -13.11
C ARG A 52 4.24 -2.81 -14.38
N ASP A 53 4.68 -1.64 -14.82
CA ASP A 53 5.56 -1.51 -16.00
C ASP A 53 7.06 -1.69 -15.68
N ARG A 54 7.40 -1.89 -14.40
CA ARG A 54 8.79 -2.07 -13.95
C ARG A 54 8.90 -3.24 -12.98
N PRO A 55 10.05 -3.95 -12.95
CA PRO A 55 10.28 -5.05 -12.02
C PRO A 55 10.65 -4.54 -10.61
N GLY A 56 10.92 -5.48 -9.71
CA GLY A 56 11.38 -5.23 -8.34
C GLY A 56 10.26 -5.22 -7.30
N PHE A 57 9.12 -5.85 -7.61
CA PHE A 57 7.99 -5.93 -6.68
C PHE A 57 7.83 -7.34 -6.12
N GLU A 58 7.52 -7.43 -4.83
CA GLU A 58 7.21 -8.66 -4.13
C GLU A 58 5.81 -8.56 -3.52
N LEU A 59 5.00 -9.60 -3.67
CA LEU A 59 3.77 -9.80 -2.92
C LEU A 59 4.05 -10.74 -1.76
N ARG A 60 3.78 -10.29 -0.54
CA ARG A 60 3.91 -11.08 0.68
C ARG A 60 2.62 -11.15 1.47
N ASP A 61 2.42 -12.23 2.21
CA ASP A 61 1.32 -12.33 3.17
C ASP A 61 1.64 -11.60 4.50
N GLN A 62 0.70 -11.71 5.44
CA GLN A 62 0.77 -11.20 6.79
C GLN A 62 1.97 -11.75 7.59
N ASP A 63 2.36 -13.00 7.34
CA ASP A 63 3.46 -13.70 8.00
C ASP A 63 4.82 -13.38 7.33
N GLY A 64 4.77 -12.64 6.21
CA GLY A 64 5.95 -12.25 5.43
C GLY A 64 6.38 -13.29 4.39
N THR A 65 5.58 -14.33 4.17
CA THR A 65 5.80 -15.34 3.12
C THR A 65 5.72 -14.69 1.76
N LEU A 66 6.70 -14.94 0.90
CA LEU A 66 6.69 -14.49 -0.50
C LEU A 66 5.70 -15.35 -1.31
N LEU A 67 4.69 -14.71 -1.89
CA LEU A 67 3.65 -15.38 -2.70
C LEU A 67 3.89 -15.20 -4.19
N ALA A 68 4.35 -14.02 -4.62
CA ALA A 68 4.64 -13.72 -6.01
C ALA A 68 5.71 -12.62 -6.12
N THR A 69 6.40 -12.57 -7.25
CA THR A 69 7.37 -11.52 -7.56
C THR A 69 7.25 -11.10 -9.02
N LEU A 70 7.47 -9.81 -9.26
CA LEU A 70 7.76 -9.30 -10.60
C LEU A 70 9.26 -9.01 -10.64
N ALA A 71 10.04 -10.05 -10.91
CA ALA A 71 11.48 -9.97 -11.10
C ALA A 71 11.83 -9.50 -12.53
N ALA A 72 13.06 -9.04 -12.72
CA ALA A 72 13.60 -8.66 -14.03
C ALA A 72 13.88 -9.89 -14.90
#